data_AF-A0A8T2P414-F1
#
_entry.id   AF-A0A8T2P414-F1
#
_cell.length_a   1.000
_cell.length_b   1.000
_cell.length_c   1.000
_cell.angle_alpha   90.00
_cell.angle_beta   90.00
_cell.angle_gamma   90.00
#
_symmetry.space_group_name_H-M   'P 1'
#
loop_
_entity.id
_entity.type
_entity.pdbx_description
1 polymer ?
#
loop_
_entity_poly.entity_id
_entity_poly.type
_entity_poly.pdbx_seq_one_letter_code
_entity_poly.pdbx_strand_id
1 'polypeptide(L)'
;MSSHPDQRELGLGGIDEEIVVEPRNCPFFNGKKVCDVGCGLRHTAFLLGDGTVYTCGCNDLGQLGHEKSRKKPEQVGALDAQNIVGVSCGEAHTLALNDKGQVFAWGLGSDGQLGLTKFTTSR
;
A
#
# COMPACT_ATOMS: atom_id res chain seq x y z
N MET A 1 -8.64 -28.33 -38.11
CA MET A 1 -7.29 -27.74 -37.98
C MET A 1 -7.43 -26.25 -37.78
N SER A 2 -6.72 -25.74 -36.79
CA SER A 2 -6.49 -24.35 -36.36
C SER A 2 -6.68 -23.21 -37.38
N SER A 3 -7.21 -22.07 -36.94
CA SER A 3 -6.40 -20.87 -36.60
C SER A 3 -7.26 -19.70 -36.08
N HIS A 4 -6.84 -19.10 -34.95
CA HIS A 4 -7.20 -17.73 -34.55
C HIS A 4 -6.41 -16.73 -35.41
N PRO A 5 -6.81 -15.45 -35.46
CA PRO A 5 -6.02 -14.48 -34.70
C PRO A 5 -6.82 -13.40 -33.95
N ASP A 6 -6.15 -12.92 -32.91
CA ASP A 6 -6.32 -11.67 -32.18
C ASP A 6 -6.78 -10.47 -33.02
N GLN A 7 -7.77 -9.75 -32.50
CA GLN A 7 -7.75 -8.29 -32.49
C GLN A 7 -8.66 -7.75 -31.39
N ARG A 8 -8.07 -7.50 -30.23
CA ARG A 8 -8.57 -6.53 -29.24
C ARG A 8 -7.47 -5.53 -28.89
N GLU A 9 -6.77 -5.05 -29.91
CA GLU A 9 -5.85 -3.93 -29.83
C GLU A 9 -6.61 -2.62 -30.10
N LEU A 10 -7.45 -2.16 -29.17
CA LEU A 10 -7.85 -0.75 -29.13
C LEU A 10 -8.03 -0.33 -27.67
N GLY A 11 -6.94 0.18 -27.10
CA GLY A 11 -6.86 0.74 -25.77
C GLY A 11 -7.72 1.99 -25.58
N LEU A 12 -9.04 1.81 -25.49
CA LEU A 12 -10.03 2.75 -24.97
C LEU A 12 -11.12 1.96 -24.24
N GLY A 13 -10.72 1.08 -23.32
CA GLY A 13 -11.61 0.57 -22.29
C GLY A 13 -11.64 1.59 -21.17
N GLY A 14 -12.81 2.16 -20.92
CA GLY A 14 -13.02 3.10 -19.83
C GLY A 14 -12.45 2.58 -18.52
N ILE A 15 -12.17 3.51 -17.62
CA ILE A 15 -11.99 3.22 -16.20
C ILE A 15 -13.28 2.58 -15.67
N ASP A 16 -13.49 1.30 -15.94
CA ASP A 16 -14.48 0.51 -15.22
C ASP A 16 -13.92 0.41 -13.80
N GLU A 17 -14.38 1.30 -12.93
CA GLU A 17 -14.30 1.07 -11.49
C GLU A 17 -14.92 -0.30 -11.26
N GLU A 18 -14.07 -1.30 -11.00
CA GLU A 18 -14.54 -2.64 -10.72
C GLU A 18 -15.15 -2.62 -9.30
N ILE A 19 -16.42 -2.21 -9.22
CA ILE A 19 -17.19 -2.19 -7.99
C ILE A 19 -17.43 -3.66 -7.62
N VAL A 20 -16.72 -4.12 -6.60
CA VAL A 20 -16.89 -5.44 -6.02
C VAL A 20 -17.92 -5.34 -4.89
N VAL A 21 -19.16 -5.73 -5.18
CA VAL A 21 -20.28 -5.63 -4.22
C VAL A 21 -20.27 -6.76 -3.19
N GLU A 22 -19.77 -7.94 -3.57
CA GLU A 22 -19.70 -9.12 -2.72
C GLU A 22 -18.28 -9.35 -2.18
N PRO A 23 -18.09 -9.76 -0.92
CA PRO A 23 -16.78 -10.11 -0.40
C PRO A 23 -16.08 -11.16 -1.27
N ARG A 24 -14.87 -10.85 -1.74
CA ARG A 24 -14.02 -11.77 -2.51
C ARG A 24 -12.76 -12.11 -1.72
N ASN A 25 -12.36 -13.38 -1.73
CA ASN A 25 -11.02 -13.75 -1.28
C ASN A 25 -9.98 -13.07 -2.18
N CYS A 26 -8.94 -12.49 -1.57
CA CYS A 26 -7.80 -11.92 -2.29
C CYS A 26 -6.71 -13.00 -2.43
N PRO A 27 -6.48 -13.57 -3.64
CA PRO A 27 -5.57 -14.71 -3.78
C PRO A 27 -4.11 -14.39 -3.49
N PHE A 28 -3.74 -13.10 -3.50
CA PHE A 28 -2.39 -12.64 -3.17
C PHE A 28 -1.96 -13.08 -1.76
N PHE A 29 -2.90 -13.15 -0.82
CA PHE A 29 -2.64 -13.53 0.57
C PHE A 29 -2.86 -15.03 0.85
N ASN A 30 -3.15 -15.85 -0.17
CA ASN A 30 -3.29 -17.29 0.04
C ASN A 30 -1.98 -17.90 0.54
N GLY A 31 -2.06 -18.64 1.66
CA GLY A 31 -0.88 -19.20 2.33
C GLY A 31 -0.05 -18.18 3.13
N LYS A 32 -0.47 -16.91 3.19
CA LYS A 32 0.14 -15.87 4.03
C LYS A 32 -0.77 -15.59 5.22
N LYS A 33 -0.18 -15.35 6.39
CA LYS A 33 -0.94 -14.90 7.57
C LYS A 33 -0.97 -13.38 7.57
N VAL A 34 -2.12 -12.77 7.32
CA VAL A 34 -2.34 -11.34 7.56
C VAL A 34 -2.78 -11.16 9.02
N CYS A 35 -2.13 -10.25 9.76
CA CYS A 35 -2.43 -10.03 11.17
C CYS A 35 -2.98 -8.63 11.49
N ASP A 36 -2.83 -7.66 10.59
CA ASP A 36 -3.42 -6.32 10.74
C ASP A 36 -3.67 -5.67 9.37
N VAL A 37 -4.61 -4.73 9.32
CA VAL A 37 -4.96 -3.95 8.13
C VAL A 37 -5.21 -2.48 8.47
N GLY A 38 -4.67 -1.58 7.67
CA GLY A 38 -4.93 -0.14 7.75
C GLY A 38 -5.61 0.35 6.47
N CYS A 39 -6.71 1.09 6.59
CA CYS A 39 -7.44 1.63 5.44
C CYS A 39 -7.43 3.15 5.47
N GLY A 40 -6.81 3.78 4.47
CA GLY A 40 -6.89 5.21 4.24
C GLY A 40 -7.97 5.57 3.22
N LEU A 41 -7.97 6.81 2.71
CA LEU A 41 -9.02 7.28 1.79
C LEU A 41 -9.02 6.54 0.45
N ARG A 42 -7.83 6.33 -0.12
CA ARG A 42 -7.64 5.65 -1.42
C ARG A 42 -6.50 4.63 -1.39
N HIS A 43 -6.09 4.18 -0.22
CA HIS A 43 -5.02 3.19 -0.07
C HIS A 43 -5.27 2.25 1.11
N THR A 44 -4.58 1.12 1.09
CA THR A 44 -4.67 0.11 2.15
C THR A 44 -3.27 -0.42 2.45
N ALA A 45 -2.99 -0.65 3.72
CA ALA A 45 -1.81 -1.33 4.22
C ALA A 45 -2.20 -2.69 4.83
N PHE A 46 -1.36 -3.69 4.63
CA PHE A 46 -1.51 -5.05 5.14
C PHE A 46 -0.24 -5.44 5.88
N LEU A 47 -0.38 -5.89 7.13
CA LEU A 47 0.71 -6.45 7.90
C LEU A 47 0.62 -7.98 7.88
N LEU A 48 1.72 -8.63 7.51
CA LEU A 48 1.84 -10.08 7.55
C LEU A 48 2.46 -10.52 8.88
N GLY A 49 2.20 -11.78 9.25
CA GLY A 49 2.69 -12.38 10.49
C GLY A 49 4.20 -12.58 10.56
N ASP A 50 4.92 -12.36 9.46
CA ASP A 50 6.40 -12.32 9.42
C ASP A 50 6.97 -10.91 9.63
N GLY A 51 6.10 -9.93 9.90
CA GLY A 51 6.49 -8.53 10.14
C GLY A 51 6.61 -7.68 8.87
N THR A 52 6.35 -8.25 7.69
CA THR A 52 6.41 -7.50 6.42
C THR A 52 5.13 -6.69 6.16
N VAL A 53 5.29 -5.52 5.55
CA VAL A 53 4.19 -4.60 5.22
C VAL A 53 4.01 -4.52 3.71
N TYR A 54 2.77 -4.62 3.26
CA TYR A 54 2.38 -4.41 1.87
C TYR A 54 1.37 -3.28 1.78
N THR A 55 1.41 -2.50 0.71
CA THR A 55 0.43 -1.44 0.45
C THR A 55 -0.10 -1.52 -0.97
N CYS A 56 -1.31 -1.01 -1.19
CA CYS A 56 -1.86 -0.80 -2.52
C CYS A 56 -2.83 0.38 -2.55
N GLY A 57 -3.20 0.81 -3.76
CA GLY A 57 -4.11 1.90 -4.04
C GLY A 57 -3.42 3.10 -4.70
N CYS A 58 -3.90 4.28 -4.34
CA CYS A 58 -3.42 5.59 -4.77
C CYS A 58 -2.13 5.96 -4.03
N ASN A 59 -1.19 6.55 -4.76
CA ASN A 59 0.11 6.99 -4.25
C ASN A 59 0.43 8.45 -4.62
N ASP A 60 -0.58 9.28 -4.86
CA ASP A 60 -0.39 10.67 -5.35
C ASP A 60 0.45 11.51 -4.38
N LEU A 61 0.51 11.11 -3.10
CA LEU A 61 1.19 11.80 -2.01
C LEU A 61 2.24 10.91 -1.34
N GLY A 62 2.64 9.81 -1.98
CA GLY A 62 3.66 8.88 -1.49
C GLY A 62 3.20 7.94 -0.37
N GLN A 63 1.90 7.85 -0.07
CA GLN A 63 1.34 7.08 1.05
C GLN A 63 1.55 5.56 0.98
N LEU A 64 1.98 5.03 -0.17
CA LEU A 64 2.29 3.60 -0.30
C LEU A 64 3.71 3.25 0.16
N GLY A 65 4.63 4.20 0.21
CA GLY A 65 6.03 3.94 0.62
C GLY A 65 6.89 3.29 -0.46
N HIS A 66 6.42 3.32 -1.71
CA HIS A 66 7.14 2.93 -2.92
C HIS A 66 6.80 3.89 -4.08
N GLU A 67 7.41 3.72 -5.25
CA GLU A 67 7.46 4.79 -6.28
C GLU A 67 6.11 5.15 -6.94
N LYS A 68 5.17 4.20 -7.04
CA LYS A 68 4.01 4.33 -7.93
C LYS A 68 2.73 3.76 -7.30
N SER A 69 1.57 4.24 -7.76
CA SER A 69 0.28 3.63 -7.46
C SER A 69 0.23 2.17 -7.91
N ARG A 70 -0.50 1.34 -7.17
CA ARG A 70 -0.58 -0.10 -7.40
C ARG A 70 -1.98 -0.64 -7.19
N LYS A 71 -2.47 -1.42 -8.14
CA LYS A 71 -3.75 -2.14 -8.01
C LYS A 71 -3.64 -3.43 -7.20
N LYS A 72 -2.41 -3.93 -6.98
CA LYS A 72 -2.11 -5.14 -6.21
C LYS A 72 -1.19 -4.78 -5.04
N PRO A 73 -1.25 -5.50 -3.91
CA PRO A 73 -0.31 -5.28 -2.81
C PRO A 73 1.15 -5.39 -3.29
N GLU A 74 1.96 -4.39 -2.96
CA GLU A 74 3.41 -4.36 -3.16
C GLU A 74 4.09 -4.14 -1.81
N GLN A 75 5.22 -4.80 -1.60
CA GLN A 75 5.95 -4.73 -0.34
C GLN A 75 6.58 -3.36 -0.16
N VAL A 76 6.52 -2.82 1.05
CA VAL A 76 7.24 -1.60 1.45
C VAL A 76 8.67 -1.98 1.80
N GLY A 77 9.52 -2.16 0.79
CA GLY A 77 10.89 -2.66 0.97
C GLY A 77 11.78 -1.80 1.88
N ALA A 78 11.44 -0.52 2.08
CA ALA A 78 12.13 0.36 3.04
C ALA A 78 12.01 -0.12 4.50
N LEU A 79 11.08 -1.04 4.80
CA LEU A 79 10.87 -1.61 6.13
C LEU A 79 11.47 -3.03 6.29
N ASP A 80 12.19 -3.58 5.30
CA ASP A 80 12.69 -4.97 5.35
C ASP A 80 13.61 -5.28 6.53
N ALA A 81 14.28 -4.27 7.09
CA ALA A 81 15.12 -4.41 8.28
C ALA A 81 14.34 -4.28 9.61
N GLN A 82 13.02 -4.17 9.56
CA GLN A 82 12.14 -3.95 10.69
C GLN A 82 11.17 -5.12 10.86
N ASN A 83 10.85 -5.46 12.11
CA ASN A 83 9.77 -6.38 12.43
C ASN A 83 8.53 -5.56 12.81
N ILE A 84 7.62 -5.33 11.86
CA ILE A 84 6.42 -4.51 12.08
C ILE A 84 5.38 -5.30 12.86
N VAL A 85 4.75 -4.64 13.84
CA VAL A 85 3.73 -5.22 14.73
C VAL A 85 2.40 -4.49 14.71
N GLY A 86 2.32 -3.35 14.04
CA GLY A 86 1.06 -2.64 13.80
C GLY A 86 1.17 -1.65 12.65
N VAL A 87 0.05 -1.42 11.96
CA VAL A 87 -0.06 -0.45 10.88
C VAL A 87 -1.30 0.45 11.08
N SER A 88 -1.23 1.69 10.62
CA SER A 88 -2.37 2.60 10.61
C SER A 88 -2.32 3.49 9.39
N CYS A 89 -3.48 3.86 8.85
CA CYS A 89 -3.59 4.72 7.68
C CYS A 89 -4.51 5.89 8.02
N GLY A 90 -4.07 7.10 7.69
CA GLY A 90 -4.94 8.27 7.61
C GLY A 90 -5.41 8.51 6.18
N GLU A 91 -5.85 9.74 5.87
CA GLU A 91 -6.38 10.07 4.54
C GLU A 91 -5.37 9.76 3.42
N ALA A 92 -4.16 10.29 3.56
CA ALA A 92 -3.07 10.15 2.59
C ALA A 92 -1.70 9.96 3.26
N HIS A 93 -1.67 9.29 4.41
CA HIS A 93 -0.43 8.95 5.11
C HIS A 93 -0.56 7.60 5.81
N THR A 94 0.58 6.94 6.04
CA THR A 94 0.66 5.61 6.65
C THR A 94 1.69 5.63 7.77
N LEU A 95 1.35 4.95 8.86
CA LEU A 95 2.23 4.70 9.99
C LEU A 95 2.46 3.19 10.16
N ALA A 96 3.66 2.83 10.60
CA ALA A 96 4.00 1.48 11.04
C ALA A 96 4.74 1.52 12.38
N LEU A 97 4.41 0.62 13.29
CA LEU A 97 5.06 0.42 14.58
C LEU A 97 5.85 -0.88 14.54
N ASN A 98 7.14 -0.87 14.88
CA ASN A 98 7.93 -2.10 15.03
C ASN A 98 7.92 -2.65 16.46
N ASP A 99 8.41 -3.87 16.62
CA ASP A 99 8.52 -4.59 17.90
C ASP A 99 9.43 -3.90 18.95
N LYS A 100 10.26 -2.94 18.52
CA LYS A 100 11.11 -2.11 19.38
C LYS A 100 10.43 -0.82 19.83
N GLY A 101 9.18 -0.60 19.46
CA GLY A 101 8.44 0.62 19.77
C GLY A 101 8.81 1.83 18.89
N GLN A 102 9.52 1.61 17.77
CA GLN A 102 9.86 2.66 16.82
C GLN A 102 8.71 2.85 15.82
N VAL A 103 8.38 4.11 15.54
CA VAL A 103 7.31 4.49 14.62
C VAL A 103 7.93 5.03 13.32
N PHE A 104 7.41 4.53 12.20
CA PHE A 104 7.75 4.98 10.86
C PHE A 104 6.50 5.64 10.27
N ALA A 105 6.65 6.80 9.63
CA ALA A 105 5.55 7.55 9.03
C ALA A 105 5.94 8.04 7.64
N TRP A 106 5.03 7.93 6.67
CA TRP A 106 5.24 8.40 5.31
C TRP A 106 3.92 8.81 4.63
N GLY A 107 4.02 9.53 3.52
CA GLY A 107 2.88 10.09 2.77
C GLY A 107 2.78 11.62 2.91
N LEU A 108 1.55 12.14 2.85
CA LEU A 108 1.26 13.56 3.04
C LEU A 108 1.69 14.03 4.43
N GLY A 109 2.45 15.12 4.49
CA GLY A 109 2.94 15.72 5.74
C GLY A 109 2.63 17.21 5.91
N SER A 110 1.77 17.79 5.06
CA SER A 110 1.50 19.24 5.02
C SER A 110 0.93 19.80 6.33
N ASP A 111 0.20 18.99 7.08
CA ASP A 111 -0.50 19.37 8.31
C ASP A 111 0.21 18.85 9.58
N GLY A 112 1.41 18.29 9.41
CA GLY A 112 2.19 17.70 10.50
C GLY A 112 1.74 16.29 10.90
N GLN A 113 0.88 15.63 10.13
CA GLN A 113 0.35 14.29 10.41
C GLN A 113 1.43 13.20 10.53
N LEU A 114 2.61 13.42 9.94
CA LEU A 114 3.73 12.47 10.05
C LEU A 114 4.48 12.57 11.38
N GLY A 115 4.28 13.63 12.17
CA GLY A 115 5.02 13.86 13.42
C GLY A 115 6.53 14.07 13.22
N LEU A 116 6.98 14.27 11.97
CA LEU A 116 8.39 14.50 11.66
C LEU A 116 8.72 15.99 11.88
N THR A 117 9.70 16.27 12.74
CA THR A 117 10.28 17.61 12.80
C THR A 117 10.96 17.88 11.45
N LYS A 118 10.64 19.01 10.80
CA LYS A 118 11.25 19.41 9.52
C LYS A 118 12.75 19.12 9.60
N PHE A 119 13.28 18.38 8.63
CA PHE A 119 14.72 18.24 8.46
C PHE A 119 15.30 19.65 8.46
N THR A 120 16.01 20.03 9.52
CA THR A 120 16.94 21.15 9.45
C THR A 120 17.89 20.79 8.32
N THR A 121 17.66 21.35 7.14
CA THR A 121 18.70 21.45 6.14
C THR A 121 19.79 22.26 6.79
N SER A 122 20.80 21.60 7.37
CA SER A 122 22.07 22.27 7.56
C SER A 122 22.50 22.70 6.16
N ARG A 123 22.67 24.01 6.01
CA ARG A 123 23.40 24.58 4.88
C ARG A 123 24.82 24.01 4.85
#